data_AF-A0A6S6SDJ8-F1
#
_entry.id   AF-A0A6S6SDJ8-F1
#
_cell.length_a   1.000
_cell.length_b   1.000
_cell.length_c   1.000
_cell.angle_alpha   90.00
_cell.angle_beta   90.00
_cell.angle_gamma   90.00
#
_symmetry.space_group_name_H-M   'P 1'
#
loop_
_entity.id
_entity.type
_entity.pdbx_description
1 polymer ?
#
loop_
_entity_poly.entity_id
_entity_poly.type
_entity_poly.pdbx_seq_one_letter_code
_entity_poly.pdbx_strand_id
1 'polypeptide(L)'
;FLSAIAVVGYILYYGLDPRTDKLENIGDVSAELVLKTLTDAKTKLSGIESHMSNDFKDLVLKDKLSLATKKAEHIIQTIQEDPKDIRVARKFLLVYLDGLEKVTNSYTSMDEADIKGETKEKLHQLLNDVEIKFDKELARLKKNNEFDLDVNIDVLQQQIKN
;
A
#
# COMPACT_ATOMS: atom_id res chain seq x y z
N PHE A 1 -0.63 6.37 18.23
CA PHE A 1 0.53 5.81 18.96
C PHE A 1 0.26 4.52 19.75
N LEU A 2 -0.98 4.05 19.92
CA LEU A 2 -1.26 2.76 20.61
C LEU A 2 -1.39 1.53 19.69
N SER A 3 -1.54 1.70 18.37
CA SER A 3 -1.73 0.59 17.42
C SER A 3 -0.44 -0.14 17.00
N ALA A 4 0.74 0.48 17.21
CA ALA A 4 2.02 -0.13 16.87
C ALA A 4 2.45 -1.25 17.84
N ILE A 5 1.98 -1.20 19.10
CA ILE A 5 2.39 -2.16 20.14
C ILE A 5 1.70 -3.52 19.97
N ALA A 6 0.46 -3.53 19.46
CA ALA A 6 -0.28 -4.78 19.23
C ALA A 6 0.34 -5.64 18.11
N VAL A 7 0.85 -5.01 17.04
CA VAL A 7 1.49 -5.72 15.92
C VAL A 7 2.85 -6.31 16.33
N VAL A 8 3.63 -5.58 17.13
CA VAL A 8 4.92 -6.07 17.65
C VAL A 8 4.71 -7.21 18.66
N GLY A 9 3.68 -7.11 19.50
CA GLY A 9 3.29 -8.18 20.43
C GLY A 9 2.85 -9.46 19.71
N TYR A 10 2.10 -9.33 18.61
CA TYR A 10 1.69 -10.47 17.79
C TYR A 10 2.89 -11.16 17.13
N ILE A 11 3.83 -10.39 16.55
CA ILE A 11 5.04 -10.95 15.92
C ILE A 11 5.94 -11.68 16.93
N LEU A 12 6.06 -11.17 18.16
CA LEU A 12 6.86 -11.82 19.20
C LEU A 12 6.16 -13.03 19.83
N TYR A 13 4.83 -13.04 19.92
CA TYR A 13 4.08 -14.19 20.43
C TYR A 13 3.99 -15.34 19.40
N TYR A 14 4.03 -15.04 18.10
CA TYR A 14 3.84 -16.02 17.02
C TYR A 14 5.07 -16.44 16.21
N GLY A 15 6.30 -15.99 16.48
CA GLY A 15 7.41 -16.55 15.69
C GLY A 15 8.82 -16.04 15.93
N LEU A 16 9.40 -16.42 17.06
CA LEU A 16 10.85 -16.60 17.21
C LEU A 16 11.17 -18.01 17.74
N ASP A 17 10.51 -19.04 17.20
CA ASP A 17 10.86 -20.44 17.49
C ASP A 17 11.31 -21.16 16.20
N PRO A 18 12.60 -21.51 16.04
CA PRO A 18 13.15 -22.07 14.81
C PRO A 18 12.90 -23.57 14.65
N ARG A 19 11.89 -24.15 15.32
CA ARG A 19 11.59 -25.58 15.24
C ARG A 19 10.17 -25.83 14.71
N THR A 20 10.16 -26.10 13.42
CA THR A 20 9.10 -26.71 12.62
C THR A 20 8.16 -27.63 13.40
N ASP A 21 6.85 -27.38 13.33
CA ASP A 21 5.89 -28.13 12.51
C ASP A 21 4.51 -28.19 13.20
N LYS A 22 3.45 -27.95 12.40
CA LYS A 22 2.02 -28.19 12.68
C LYS A 22 1.29 -27.18 13.57
N LEU A 23 0.64 -26.21 12.93
CA LEU A 23 -0.83 -26.08 12.82
C LEU A 23 -1.16 -24.73 12.14
N GLU A 24 -1.97 -24.82 11.08
CA GLU A 24 -2.49 -23.73 10.22
C GLU A 24 -1.48 -22.84 9.47
N ASN A 25 -1.46 -23.08 8.16
CA ASN A 25 -0.73 -22.41 7.10
C ASN A 25 -1.11 -20.92 6.97
N ILE A 26 -0.63 -20.05 7.87
CA ILE A 26 -0.46 -18.63 7.57
C ILE A 26 0.79 -18.53 6.68
N GLY A 27 0.63 -18.89 5.42
CA GLY A 27 1.71 -19.44 4.63
C GLY A 27 2.90 -18.52 4.38
N ASP A 28 4.11 -19.05 4.57
CA ASP A 28 5.32 -18.83 3.77
C ASP A 28 5.67 -17.38 3.34
N VAL A 29 5.27 -16.37 4.10
CA VAL A 29 5.74 -14.99 3.91
C VAL A 29 6.66 -14.65 5.07
N SER A 30 7.93 -14.37 4.79
CA SER A 30 8.85 -13.98 5.86
C SER A 30 8.45 -12.64 6.46
N ALA A 31 8.39 -12.56 7.79
CA ALA A 31 8.11 -11.31 8.51
C ALA A 31 9.06 -10.18 8.08
N GLU A 32 10.32 -10.53 7.80
CA GLU A 32 11.33 -9.63 7.25
C GLU A 32 10.90 -9.01 5.90
N LEU A 33 10.34 -9.80 4.98
CA LEU A 33 9.88 -9.31 3.69
C LEU A 33 8.73 -8.30 3.85
N VAL A 34 7.79 -8.59 4.75
CA VAL A 34 6.67 -7.70 5.05
C VAL A 34 7.18 -6.38 5.60
N LEU A 35 7.99 -6.44 6.66
CA LEU A 35 8.57 -5.26 7.31
C LEU A 35 9.38 -4.41 6.33
N LYS A 36 10.24 -5.04 5.53
CA LYS A 36 11.04 -4.36 4.52
C LYS A 36 10.16 -3.67 3.49
N THR A 37 9.16 -4.36 2.94
CA THR A 37 8.31 -3.79 1.89
C THR A 37 7.47 -2.62 2.41
N LEU A 38 6.91 -2.73 3.61
CA LEU A 38 6.15 -1.66 4.23
C LEU A 38 7.04 -0.44 4.55
N THR A 39 8.27 -0.68 5.01
CA THR A 39 9.25 0.38 5.27
C THR A 39 9.65 1.09 3.98
N ASP A 40 9.96 0.34 2.93
CA ASP A 40 10.30 0.88 1.61
C ASP A 40 9.14 1.73 1.05
N ALA A 41 7.90 1.23 1.16
CA ALA A 41 6.71 1.95 0.70
C ALA A 41 6.45 3.25 1.49
N LYS A 42 6.55 3.21 2.82
CA LYS A 42 6.38 4.40 3.69
C LYS A 42 7.46 5.46 3.43
N THR A 43 8.69 5.02 3.19
CA THR A 43 9.80 5.92 2.86
C THR A 43 9.53 6.67 1.55
N LYS A 44 9.07 5.96 0.51
CA LYS A 44 8.68 6.58 -0.76
C LYS A 44 7.53 7.56 -0.61
N LEU A 45 6.49 7.21 0.15
CA LEU A 45 5.38 8.11 0.41
C LEU A 45 5.82 9.40 1.10
N SER A 46 6.64 9.29 2.15
CA SER A 46 7.18 10.47 2.84
C SER A 46 8.01 11.36 1.91
N GLY A 47 8.78 10.76 0.99
CA GLY A 47 9.50 11.50 -0.06
C GLY A 47 8.56 12.29 -0.96
N ILE A 48 7.51 11.62 -1.48
CA ILE A 48 6.49 12.26 -2.33
C ILE A 48 5.80 13.41 -1.59
N GLU A 49 5.41 13.22 -0.33
CA GLU A 49 4.73 14.24 0.48
C GLU A 49 5.61 15.45 0.78
N SER A 50 6.91 15.22 1.00
CA SER A 50 7.89 16.29 1.18
C SER A 50 8.00 17.16 -0.08
N HIS A 51 8.18 16.54 -1.25
CA HIS A 51 8.24 17.26 -2.53
C HIS A 51 6.92 17.97 -2.84
N MET A 52 5.79 17.33 -2.55
CA MET A 52 4.45 17.91 -2.72
C MET A 52 4.22 19.16 -1.85
N SER A 53 4.78 19.16 -0.63
CA SER A 53 4.60 20.26 0.32
C SER A 53 5.46 21.47 -0.01
N ASN A 54 6.70 21.24 -0.46
CA ASN A 54 7.71 22.29 -0.61
C ASN A 54 7.78 22.89 -2.01
N ASP A 55 7.64 22.06 -3.06
CA ASP A 55 8.08 22.45 -4.41
C ASP A 55 6.92 22.45 -5.43
N PHE A 56 5.76 21.93 -5.06
CA PHE A 56 4.65 21.69 -5.97
C PHE A 56 3.72 22.92 -6.09
N LYS A 57 3.79 23.60 -7.25
CA LYS A 57 3.10 24.89 -7.50
C LYS A 57 1.65 24.75 -7.97
N ASP A 58 1.33 23.71 -8.75
CA ASP A 58 -0.02 23.51 -9.30
C ASP A 58 -0.94 22.83 -8.27
N LEU A 59 -1.97 23.56 -7.82
CA LEU A 59 -2.89 23.10 -6.79
C LEU A 59 -3.73 21.89 -7.24
N VAL A 60 -4.15 21.83 -8.49
CA VAL A 60 -5.03 20.75 -8.99
C VAL A 60 -4.27 19.44 -9.04
N LEU A 61 -3.04 19.48 -9.55
CA LEU A 61 -2.14 18.33 -9.57
C LEU A 61 -1.73 17.91 -8.15
N LYS A 62 -1.48 18.87 -7.27
CA LYS A 62 -1.20 18.62 -5.85
C LYS A 62 -2.35 17.89 -5.16
N ASP A 63 -3.58 18.31 -5.38
CA ASP A 63 -4.77 17.68 -4.79
C ASP A 63 -4.94 16.23 -5.28
N LYS A 64 -4.75 15.99 -6.58
CA LYS A 64 -4.77 14.63 -7.16
C LYS A 64 -3.66 13.74 -6.59
N LEU A 65 -2.45 14.29 -6.47
CA LEU A 65 -1.32 13.57 -5.89
C LEU A 65 -1.59 13.24 -4.41
N SER A 66 -2.11 14.20 -3.63
CA SER A 66 -2.48 13.98 -2.24
C SER A 66 -3.57 12.90 -2.08
N LEU A 67 -4.53 12.86 -3.00
CA LEU A 67 -5.54 11.79 -3.00
C LEU A 67 -4.90 10.42 -3.31
N ALA A 68 -3.98 10.37 -4.26
CA ALA A 68 -3.25 9.15 -4.58
C ALA A 68 -2.38 8.68 -3.40
N THR A 69 -1.66 9.58 -2.69
CA THR A 69 -0.85 9.20 -1.52
C THR A 69 -1.72 8.64 -0.40
N LYS A 70 -2.87 9.26 -0.08
CA LYS A 70 -3.83 8.75 0.90
C LYS A 70 -4.34 7.35 0.55
N LYS A 71 -4.64 7.08 -0.72
CA LYS A 71 -5.07 5.73 -1.15
C LYS A 71 -3.94 4.71 -0.99
N ALA A 72 -2.70 5.09 -1.29
CA ALA A 72 -1.54 4.22 -1.05
C ALA A 72 -1.31 3.95 0.45
N GLU A 73 -1.53 4.93 1.32
CA GLU A 73 -1.51 4.73 2.78
C GLU A 73 -2.58 3.72 3.22
N HIS A 74 -3.79 3.81 2.67
CA HIS A 74 -4.86 2.84 2.95
C HIS A 74 -4.48 1.42 2.49
N ILE A 75 -3.83 1.28 1.33
CA ILE A 75 -3.31 -0.01 0.85
C ILE A 75 -2.27 -0.56 1.83
N ILE A 76 -1.33 0.27 2.27
CA ILE A 76 -0.31 -0.10 3.26
C ILE A 76 -0.98 -0.57 4.55
N GLN A 77 -1.96 0.17 5.06
CA GLN A 77 -2.69 -0.20 6.27
C GLN A 77 -3.42 -1.53 6.11
N THR A 78 -4.12 -1.73 4.99
CA THR A 78 -4.84 -2.99 4.72
C THR A 78 -3.89 -4.18 4.72
N ILE A 79 -2.70 -4.03 4.14
CA ILE A 79 -1.65 -5.06 4.15
C ILE A 79 -1.03 -5.25 5.56
N GLN A 80 -0.99 -4.20 6.38
CA GLN A 80 -0.55 -4.33 7.77
C GLN A 80 -1.53 -5.13 8.62
N GLU A 81 -2.82 -4.98 8.36
CA GLU A 81 -3.90 -5.74 9.00
C GLU A 81 -3.90 -7.20 8.52
N ASP A 82 -3.62 -7.44 7.23
CA ASP A 82 -3.49 -8.77 6.66
C ASP A 82 -2.20 -8.97 5.83
N PRO A 83 -1.11 -9.46 6.45
CA PRO A 83 0.18 -9.62 5.79
C PRO A 83 0.17 -10.61 4.62
N LYS A 84 -0.83 -11.48 4.46
CA LYS A 84 -0.82 -12.50 3.39
C LYS A 84 -0.95 -11.88 2.00
N ASP A 85 -1.60 -10.73 1.90
CA ASP A 85 -1.83 -10.00 0.66
C ASP A 85 -0.55 -9.35 0.09
N ILE A 86 0.50 -9.20 0.91
CA ILE A 86 1.76 -8.58 0.49
C ILE A 86 2.39 -9.28 -0.71
N ARG A 87 2.20 -10.60 -0.88
CA ARG A 87 2.77 -11.35 -2.02
C ARG A 87 2.31 -10.80 -3.36
N VAL A 88 1.03 -10.44 -3.44
CA VAL A 88 0.39 -9.96 -4.66
C VAL A 88 0.49 -8.43 -4.76
N ALA A 89 0.28 -7.73 -3.64
CA ALA A 89 0.22 -6.28 -3.60
C ALA A 89 1.61 -5.61 -3.63
N ARG A 90 2.69 -6.29 -3.21
CA ARG A 90 4.05 -5.72 -3.12
C ARG A 90 4.52 -5.11 -4.44
N LYS A 91 4.44 -5.88 -5.53
CA LYS A 91 4.92 -5.42 -6.84
C LYS A 91 4.12 -4.21 -7.29
N PHE A 92 2.81 -4.25 -7.11
CA PHE A 92 1.93 -3.12 -7.43
C PHE A 92 2.34 -1.88 -6.63
N LEU A 93 2.38 -1.97 -5.30
CA LEU A 93 2.67 -0.84 -4.43
C LEU A 93 4.04 -0.22 -4.75
N LEU A 94 5.11 -1.01 -4.82
CA LEU A 94 6.45 -0.48 -5.06
C LEU A 94 6.62 0.16 -6.44
N VAL A 95 6.04 -0.43 -7.49
CA VAL A 95 6.16 0.10 -8.85
C VAL A 95 5.43 1.43 -8.99
N TYR A 96 4.22 1.54 -8.45
CA TYR A 96 3.44 2.77 -8.57
C TYR A 96 4.00 3.87 -7.69
N LEU A 97 4.46 3.57 -6.47
CA LEU A 97 5.11 4.57 -5.62
C LEU A 97 6.44 5.06 -6.22
N ASP A 98 7.24 4.17 -6.82
CA ASP A 98 8.46 4.56 -7.52
C ASP A 98 8.18 5.43 -8.75
N GLY A 99 7.12 5.11 -9.50
CA GLY A 99 6.67 5.91 -10.62
C GLY A 99 6.18 7.30 -10.19
N LEU A 100 5.37 7.38 -9.13
CA LEU A 100 4.88 8.64 -8.58
C LEU A 100 6.03 9.51 -8.07
N GLU A 101 6.99 8.93 -7.35
CA GLU A 101 8.18 9.63 -6.87
C GLU A 101 8.99 10.21 -8.04
N LYS A 102 9.27 9.40 -9.07
CA LYS A 102 10.01 9.87 -10.27
C LYS A 102 9.30 11.00 -11.00
N VAL A 103 7.99 10.89 -11.17
CA VAL A 103 7.18 11.90 -11.85
C VAL A 103 7.11 13.19 -11.03
N THR A 104 6.95 13.06 -9.71
CA THR A 104 6.96 14.21 -8.79
C THR A 104 8.30 14.92 -8.84
N ASN A 105 9.41 14.19 -8.75
CA ASN A 105 10.76 14.75 -8.82
C ASN A 105 11.04 15.42 -10.17
N SER A 106 10.58 14.81 -11.26
CA SER A 106 10.71 15.39 -12.60
C SER A 106 9.93 16.70 -12.71
N TYR A 107 8.72 16.75 -12.17
CA TYR A 107 7.89 17.95 -12.16
C TYR A 107 8.50 19.08 -11.32
N THR A 108 8.96 18.78 -10.10
CA THR A 108 9.55 19.78 -9.20
C THR A 108 10.92 20.28 -9.66
N SER A 109 11.64 19.50 -10.47
CA SER A 109 12.91 19.92 -11.08
C SER A 109 12.76 20.90 -12.24
N MET A 110 11.56 21.04 -12.80
CA MET A 110 11.27 21.93 -13.94
C MET A 110 10.61 23.21 -13.46
N ASP A 111 10.94 24.33 -14.11
CA ASP A 111 10.19 25.57 -13.90
C ASP A 111 8.83 25.49 -14.57
N GLU A 112 7.78 25.92 -13.87
CA GLU A 112 6.40 25.80 -14.34
C GLU A 112 6.15 26.51 -15.68
N ALA A 113 6.89 27.58 -15.94
CA ALA A 113 6.85 28.31 -17.21
C ALA A 113 7.34 27.48 -18.41
N ASP A 114 8.21 26.49 -18.18
CA ASP A 114 8.78 25.62 -19.20
C ASP A 114 7.93 24.37 -19.45
N ILE A 115 6.93 24.11 -18.60
CA ILE A 115 6.03 22.96 -18.72
C ILE A 115 4.93 23.28 -19.73
N LYS A 116 5.08 22.72 -20.94
CA LYS A 116 4.09 22.82 -22.02
C LYS A 116 2.74 22.25 -21.59
N GLY A 117 1.65 22.82 -22.14
CA GLY A 117 0.28 22.40 -21.84
C GLY A 117 0.00 20.91 -22.08
N GLU A 118 0.55 20.34 -23.16
CA GLU A 118 0.43 18.90 -23.46
C GLU A 118 1.05 18.02 -22.35
N THR A 119 2.19 18.43 -21.80
CA THR A 119 2.84 17.71 -20.69
C THR A 119 2.01 17.80 -19.42
N LYS A 120 1.43 18.97 -19.12
CA LYS A 120 0.51 19.13 -17.98
C LYS A 120 -0.70 18.20 -18.13
N GLU A 121 -1.31 18.16 -19.32
CA GLU A 121 -2.46 17.28 -19.58
C GLU A 121 -2.11 15.79 -19.39
N LYS A 122 -0.98 15.34 -19.94
CA LYS A 122 -0.48 13.97 -19.72
C LYS A 122 -0.27 13.66 -18.24
N LEU A 123 0.24 14.63 -17.47
CA LEU A 123 0.43 14.47 -16.03
C LEU A 123 -0.90 14.36 -15.29
N HIS A 124 -1.89 15.17 -15.64
CA HIS A 124 -3.24 15.06 -15.08
C HIS A 124 -3.90 13.71 -15.38
N GLN A 125 -3.76 13.21 -16.61
CA GLN A 125 -4.26 11.90 -17.02
C GLN A 125 -3.56 10.78 -16.25
N LEU A 126 -2.23 10.84 -16.13
CA LEU A 126 -1.46 9.88 -15.36
C LEU A 126 -1.92 9.79 -13.89
N LEU A 127 -2.04 10.94 -13.21
CA LEU A 127 -2.48 10.93 -11.81
C LEU A 127 -3.90 10.38 -11.65
N ASN A 128 -4.77 10.66 -12.62
CA ASN A 128 -6.13 10.10 -12.66
C ASN A 128 -6.11 8.57 -12.86
N ASP A 129 -5.25 8.07 -13.75
CA ASP A 129 -5.11 6.63 -13.98
C ASP A 129 -4.52 5.91 -12.78
N VAL A 130 -3.54 6.51 -12.12
CA VAL A 130 -2.96 5.98 -10.87
C VAL A 130 -4.04 5.90 -9.79
N GLU A 131 -4.85 6.93 -9.64
CA GLU A 131 -5.96 6.95 -8.69
C GLU A 131 -6.93 5.77 -8.95
N ILE A 132 -7.36 5.57 -10.19
CA ILE A 132 -8.24 4.47 -10.59
C ILE A 132 -7.60 3.11 -10.29
N LYS A 133 -6.30 2.97 -10.50
CA LYS A 133 -5.57 1.74 -10.21
C LYS A 133 -5.50 1.47 -8.71
N PHE A 134 -5.28 2.49 -7.88
CA PHE A 134 -5.29 2.36 -6.43
C PHE A 134 -6.68 1.97 -5.91
N ASP A 135 -7.75 2.55 -6.44
CA ASP A 135 -9.13 2.13 -6.08
C ASP A 135 -9.40 0.67 -6.41
N LYS A 136 -8.96 0.21 -7.58
CA LYS A 136 -9.09 -1.19 -7.99
C LYS A 136 -8.32 -2.12 -7.07
N GLU A 137 -7.12 -1.72 -6.64
CA GLU A 137 -6.33 -2.53 -5.73
C GLU A 137 -6.95 -2.59 -4.33
N LEU A 138 -7.45 -1.47 -3.80
CA LEU A 138 -8.19 -1.44 -2.54
C LEU A 138 -9.44 -2.33 -2.59
N ALA A 139 -10.21 -2.26 -3.68
CA ALA A 139 -11.37 -3.13 -3.87
C ALA A 139 -10.98 -4.62 -3.94
N ARG A 140 -9.84 -4.94 -4.57
CA ARG A 140 -9.30 -6.30 -4.62
C ARG A 140 -8.94 -6.82 -3.23
N LEU A 141 -8.21 -6.03 -2.44
CA LEU A 141 -7.82 -6.40 -1.07
C LEU A 141 -9.06 -6.58 -0.18
N LYS A 142 -10.02 -5.66 -0.25
CA LYS A 142 -11.28 -5.78 0.49
C LYS A 142 -12.04 -7.06 0.14
N LYS A 143 -12.14 -7.39 -1.15
CA LYS A 143 -12.82 -8.61 -1.60
C LYS A 143 -12.13 -9.89 -1.10
N ASN A 144 -10.79 -9.90 -1.05
CA ASN A 144 -10.04 -11.01 -0.47
C ASN A 144 -10.41 -11.19 1.00
N ASN A 145 -10.42 -10.11 1.78
CA ASN A 145 -10.75 -10.15 3.20
C ASN A 145 -12.19 -10.62 3.46
N GLU A 146 -13.16 -10.17 2.63
CA GLU A 146 -14.56 -10.63 2.71
C GLU A 146 -14.66 -12.13 2.41
N PHE A 147 -13.98 -12.62 1.36
CA PHE A 147 -13.98 -14.04 1.02
C PHE A 147 -13.40 -14.91 2.15
N ASP A 148 -12.30 -14.48 2.77
CA ASP A 148 -11.71 -15.23 3.87
C ASP A 148 -12.62 -15.24 5.12
N LEU A 149 -13.34 -14.16 5.38
CA LEU A 149 -14.35 -14.12 6.44
C LEU A 149 -15.48 -15.12 6.17
N ASP A 150 -16.01 -15.15 4.95
CA ASP A 150 -17.07 -16.08 4.55
C ASP A 150 -16.63 -17.55 4.73
N VAL A 151 -15.42 -17.88 4.28
CA VAL A 151 -14.84 -19.22 4.46
C VAL A 151 -14.72 -19.57 5.94
N ASN A 152 -14.23 -18.65 6.77
CA ASN A 152 -14.09 -18.88 8.21
C ASN A 152 -15.45 -19.09 8.90
N ILE A 153 -16.49 -18.35 8.49
CA ILE A 153 -17.85 -18.54 8.98
C ILE A 153 -18.36 -19.95 8.61
N ASP A 154 -18.18 -20.38 7.36
CA ASP A 154 -18.62 -21.70 6.89
C ASP A 154 -17.92 -22.84 7.65
N VAL A 155 -16.61 -22.71 7.87
CA VAL A 155 -15.82 -23.69 8.64
C VAL A 155 -16.33 -23.80 10.08
N LEU A 156 -16.54 -22.68 10.76
CA LEU A 156 -17.07 -22.68 12.13
C LEU A 156 -18.48 -23.28 12.21
N GLN A 157 -19.34 -22.99 11.23
CA GLN A 157 -20.68 -23.59 11.17
C GLN A 157 -20.63 -25.11 10.99
N GLN A 158 -19.69 -25.63 10.19
CA GLN A 158 -19.51 -27.06 10.01
C GLN A 158 -19.01 -27.74 11.30
N GLN A 159 -18.10 -27.09 12.04
CA GLN A 159 -17.61 -27.62 13.31
C GLN A 159 -18.69 -27.69 14.39
N ILE A 160 -19.60 -26.71 14.45
CA ILE A 160 -20.71 -26.68 15.43
C ILE A 160 -21.77 -27.75 15.14
N LYS A 161 -21.97 -28.10 13.86
CA LYS A 161 -22.98 -29.10 13.46
C LYS A 161 -22.53 -30.55 13.76
N ASN A 162 -21.26 -30.76 14.05
CA ASN A 162 -20.67 -32.05 14.43
C ASN A 162 -20.55 -32.18 15.95
#